data_AF-A0A9Q9B2X7-F1
#
_entry.id   AF-A0A9Q9B2X7-F1
#
_cell.length_a   1.000
_cell.length_b   1.000
_cell.length_c   1.000
_cell.angle_alpha   90.00
_cell.angle_beta   90.00
_cell.angle_gamma   90.00
#
_symmetry.space_group_name_H-M   'P 1'
#
loop_
_entity.id
_entity.type
_entity.pdbx_description
1 polymer ?
#
loop_
_entity_poly.entity_id
_entity_poly.type
_entity_poly.pdbx_seq_one_letter_code
_entity_poly.pdbx_strand_id
1 'polypeptide(L)' 'MAIRYGKDGDIEIYDEKTGKTTGHISTMGNMIEETEELLKARKERWDKALKAHGVEYRE' A
#
# COMPACT_ATOMS: atom_id res chain seq x y z
N MET A 1 -19.74 -5.20 4.07
CA MET A 1 -18.61 -4.24 4.12
C MET A 1 -17.48 -4.94 3.39
N ALA A 2 -16.92 -4.28 2.40
CA ALA A 2 -15.87 -4.81 1.54
C ALA A 2 -14.66 -3.87 1.53
N ILE A 3 -13.52 -4.41 1.10
CA ILE A 3 -12.25 -3.70 1.01
C ILE A 3 -11.84 -3.66 -0.45
N ARG A 4 -11.45 -2.48 -0.96
CA ARG A 4 -10.83 -2.31 -2.28
C ARG A 4 -9.44 -1.70 -2.17
N TYR A 5 -8.53 -2.17 -3.02
CA TYR A 5 -7.17 -1.68 -3.14
C TYR A 5 -7.06 -0.74 -4.34
N GLY A 6 -6.73 0.52 -4.07
CA GLY A 6 -6.42 1.55 -5.05
C GLY A 6 -4.98 1.43 -5.58
N LYS A 7 -4.70 2.10 -6.70
CA LYS A 7 -3.41 2.04 -7.41
C LYS A 7 -2.23 2.54 -6.58
N ASP A 8 -2.47 3.44 -5.62
CA ASP A 8 -1.43 4.13 -4.85
C ASP A 8 -1.20 3.54 -3.46
N GLY A 9 -1.65 2.29 -3.24
CA GLY A 9 -1.63 1.68 -1.91
C GLY A 9 -2.76 2.18 -1.01
N ASP A 10 -3.74 2.88 -1.60
CA ASP A 10 -4.95 3.28 -0.90
C ASP A 10 -5.82 2.05 -0.62
N ILE A 11 -6.17 1.85 0.63
CA ILE A 11 -7.12 0.83 1.06
C ILE A 11 -8.41 1.54 1.42
N GLU A 12 -9.48 1.23 0.72
CA GLU A 12 -10.80 1.75 1.04
C GLU A 12 -11.70 0.65 1.57
N ILE A 13 -12.38 0.95 2.67
CA ILE A 13 -13.44 0.15 3.25
C ILE A 13 -14.76 0.78 2.81
N TYR A 14 -15.65 0.00 2.21
CA TYR A 14 -16.94 0.49 1.73
C TYR A 14 -18.09 -0.44 2.11
N ASP A 15 -19.29 0.13 2.20
CA ASP A 15 -20.52 -0.61 2.38
C ASP A 15 -21.02 -1.14 1.02
N GLU A 16 -21.20 -2.44 0.89
CA GLU A 16 -21.55 -3.07 -0.40
C GLU A 16 -22.99 -2.81 -0.82
N LYS A 17 -23.89 -2.52 0.12
CA LYS A 17 -25.31 -2.29 -0.18
C LYS A 17 -25.53 -0.88 -0.72
N THR A 18 -24.77 0.08 -0.21
CA THR A 18 -24.91 1.51 -0.54
C THR A 18 -23.81 2.04 -1.45
N GLY A 19 -22.70 1.29 -1.60
CA GLY A 19 -21.51 1.70 -2.34
C GLY A 19 -20.70 2.82 -1.67
N LYS A 20 -21.07 3.23 -0.46
CA LYS A 20 -20.41 4.36 0.23
C LYS A 20 -19.12 3.90 0.90
N THR A 21 -18.04 4.65 0.70
CA THR A 21 -16.80 4.50 1.46
C THR A 21 -17.04 4.87 2.92
N THR A 22 -16.74 3.94 3.82
CA THR A 22 -16.89 4.07 5.28
C THR A 22 -15.55 4.20 5.99
N GLY A 23 -14.43 3.91 5.30
CA GLY A 23 -13.09 4.12 5.80
C GLY A 23 -12.07 4.22 4.66
N HIS A 24 -11.03 5.01 4.86
CA HIS A 24 -9.93 5.17 3.92
C HIS A 24 -8.61 5.13 4.68
N ILE A 25 -7.72 4.24 4.28
CA ILE A 25 -6.36 4.08 4.79
C ILE A 25 -5.43 4.26 3.59
N SER A 26 -4.89 5.46 3.42
CA SER A 26 -3.77 5.65 2.48
C SER A 26 -2.50 5.16 3.16
N THR A 27 -1.80 4.19 2.58
CA THR A 27 -0.40 4.00 2.96
C THR A 27 0.34 5.24 2.50
N MET A 28 0.67 6.12 3.45
CA MET A 28 1.51 7.32 3.28
C MET A 28 2.90 6.97 2.73
N GLY A 29 2.95 6.60 1.46
CA GLY A 29 4.16 6.33 0.70
C GLY A 29 4.26 7.20 -0.56
N ASN A 30 3.18 7.84 -1.00
CA ASN A 30 3.20 8.68 -2.21
C ASN A 30 3.11 10.18 -1.90
N MET A 31 3.23 10.59 -0.62
CA MET A 31 3.05 11.98 -0.18
C MET A 31 4.35 12.66 0.28
N ILE A 32 5.49 12.11 -0.14
CA ILE A 32 6.77 12.81 -0.17
C ILE A 32 7.23 12.69 -1.63
N GLU A 33 7.74 13.77 -2.21
CA GLU A 33 8.46 13.71 -3.49
C GLU A 33 9.67 12.78 -3.27
N GLU A 34 9.44 11.47 -3.35
CA GLU A 34 10.46 10.46 -3.06
C GLU A 34 11.47 10.54 -4.21
N THR A 35 12.65 11.09 -3.93
CA THR A 35 13.79 11.01 -4.83
C THR A 35 14.04 9.54 -5.18
N GLU A 36 14.64 9.26 -6.34
CA GLU A 36 14.97 7.88 -6.75
C GLU A 36 15.75 7.11 -5.66
N GLU A 37 16.55 7.80 -4.86
CA GLU A 37 17.25 7.24 -3.70
C GLU A 37 16.30 6.79 -2.58
N LEU A 38 15.26 7.57 -2.27
CA LEU A 38 14.25 7.20 -1.27
C LEU A 38 13.40 6.02 -1.74
N LEU A 39 13.03 6.00 -3.03
CA LEU A 39 12.34 4.86 -3.65
C LEU A 39 13.18 3.58 -3.56
N LYS A 40 14.48 3.68 -3.86
CA LYS A 40 15.42 2.55 -3.75
C LYS A 40 15.56 2.08 -2.30
N ALA A 41 15.77 2.99 -1.36
CA ALA A 41 15.87 2.66 0.06
C ALA A 41 14.59 2.01 0.61
N ARG A 42 13.43 2.49 0.15
CA ARG A 42 12.12 1.90 0.48
C ARG A 42 11.97 0.50 -0.12
N LYS A 43 12.31 0.30 -1.40
CA LYS A 43 12.27 -1.03 -2.05
C LYS A 43 13.19 -2.01 -1.33
N GLU A 44 14.40 -1.61 -0.96
CA GLU A 44 15.34 -2.43 -0.17
C GLU A 44 14.81 -2.76 1.23
N ARG A 45 14.17 -1.80 1.90
CA ARG A 45 13.58 -2.02 3.23
C ARG A 45 12.44 -3.03 3.19
N TRP A 46 11.57 -2.92 2.19
CA TRP A 46 10.47 -3.86 1.97
C TRP A 46 11.00 -5.24 1.56
N ASP A 47 11.96 -5.32 0.63
CA ASP A 47 12.58 -6.60 0.24
C ASP A 47 13.23 -7.31 1.44
N LYS A 48 13.95 -6.56 2.29
CA LYS A 48 14.55 -7.12 3.51
C LYS A 48 13.50 -7.62 4.50
N ALA A 49 12.42 -6.87 4.69
CA ALA A 49 11.33 -7.27 5.57
C ALA A 49 10.59 -8.52 5.03
N LEU A 50 10.30 -8.54 3.74
CA LEU A 50 9.63 -9.66 3.07
C LEU A 50 10.48 -10.94 3.12
N LYS A 51 11.79 -10.84 2.84
CA LYS A 51 12.74 -11.96 3.03
C LYS A 51 12.80 -12.45 4.47
N ALA A 52 12.82 -11.55 5.46
CA ALA A 52 12.82 -11.93 6.87
C ALA A 52 11.55 -12.69 7.27
N HIS A 53 10.43 -12.46 6.57
CA HIS A 53 9.16 -13.14 6.79
C HIS A 53 8.89 -14.29 5.80
N GLY A 54 9.86 -14.63 4.93
CA GLY A 54 9.72 -15.72 3.95
C GLY A 54 8.69 -15.46 2.85
N VAL A 55 8.33 -14.19 2.61
CA VAL A 55 7.37 -13.77 1.59
C VAL A 55 8.14 -13.26 0.38
N GLU A 56 7.89 -13.81 -0.80
CA GLU A 56 8.46 -13.29 -2.06
C GLU A 56 7.46 -12.34 -2.74
N TYR A 57 7.93 -11.13 -3.07
CA TYR A 57 7.18 -10.18 -3.88
C TYR A 57 7.24 -10.62 -5.35
N ARG A 58 6.10 -10.91 -5.97
CA ARG A 58 5.97 -11.02 -7.44
C ARG A 58 5.33 -9.74 -7.97
N GLU A 59 6.06 -9.03 -8.84
CA GLU A 59 5.56 -7.95 -9.69
C GLU A 59 4.55 -8.47 -10.72
#